data_AF-A0A8T4S567-F1
#
_entry.id   AF-A0A8T4S567-F1
#
_cell.length_a   1.000
_cell.length_b   1.000
_cell.length_c   1.000
_cell.angle_alpha   90.00
_cell.angle_beta   90.00
_cell.angle_gamma   90.00
#
_symmetry.space_group_name_H-M   'P 1'
#
loop_
_entity.id
_entity.type
_entity.pdbx_description
1 polymer ?
#
loop_
_entity_poly.entity_id
_entity_poly.type
_entity_poly.pdbx_seq_one_letter_code
_entity_poly.pdbx_strand_id
1 'polypeptide(L)'
;MSAEKEIVNFWLNKQGYFTISNLKEANRDLGIISIKSGSEVCQYEVACSLTNNAQDSADRIISEKFSNKRVQKAIAGYMEGFKASEIKKFVVLSNNVNQNTIKKFSDNNIEIIKFENVLADVMKGLDMQYYKNDVIRSLQLMKYIFMSNSKNVADLLIDNVMSQSGRSDFMKELLEKDDIMREFRKTNQERLTEILKHSVRDPKKLAEMLENDVLNRKTRKTFLSSLLEQKKMKKLYREEFAEKKAERPLNRFF
;
A
#
# COMPACT_ATOMS: atom_id res chain seq x y z
N MET A 1 25.53 4.92 12.67
CA MET A 1 24.56 4.01 12.03
C MET A 1 23.73 4.79 11.02
N SER A 2 23.37 4.22 9.86
CA SER A 2 22.49 4.92 8.89
C SER A 2 21.03 4.85 9.34
N ALA A 3 20.16 5.71 8.78
CA ALA A 3 18.75 5.76 9.15
C ALA A 3 18.03 4.43 8.87
N GLU A 4 18.33 3.78 7.76
CA GLU A 4 17.73 2.49 7.38
C GLU A 4 18.13 1.38 8.35
N LYS A 5 19.39 1.40 8.81
CA LYS A 5 19.84 0.47 9.85
C LYS A 5 19.13 0.72 11.17
N GLU A 6 18.91 1.96 11.57
CA GLU A 6 18.13 2.30 12.79
C GLU A 6 16.69 1.81 12.69
N ILE A 7 16.06 1.95 11.53
CA ILE A 7 14.69 1.46 11.28
C ILE A 7 14.63 -0.07 11.37
N VAL A 8 15.54 -0.78 10.69
CA VAL A 8 15.63 -2.25 10.77
C VAL A 8 15.92 -2.71 12.19
N ASN A 9 16.82 -2.02 12.90
CA ASN A 9 17.16 -2.32 14.28
C ASN A 9 15.94 -2.20 15.21
N PHE A 10 15.18 -1.12 15.07
CA PHE A 10 13.94 -0.91 15.81
C PHE A 10 12.89 -1.99 15.50
N TRP A 11 12.73 -2.34 14.21
CA TRP A 11 11.83 -3.40 13.77
C TRP A 11 12.16 -4.76 14.38
N LEU A 12 13.44 -5.15 14.35
CA LEU A 12 13.93 -6.39 14.96
C LEU A 12 13.69 -6.42 16.49
N ASN A 13 13.95 -5.31 17.17
CA ASN A 13 13.71 -5.20 18.61
C ASN A 13 12.22 -5.36 18.95
N LYS A 14 11.31 -4.80 18.14
CA LYS A 14 9.86 -4.99 18.30
C LYS A 14 9.42 -6.44 18.10
N GLN A 15 10.16 -7.23 17.33
CA GLN A 15 9.92 -8.67 17.14
C GLN A 15 10.57 -9.55 18.23
N GLY A 16 11.18 -8.94 19.25
CA GLY A 16 11.81 -9.63 20.37
C GLY A 16 13.24 -10.10 20.10
N TYR A 17 13.90 -9.60 19.04
CA TYR A 17 15.31 -9.83 18.85
C TYR A 17 16.13 -8.84 19.71
N PHE A 18 17.20 -9.33 20.32
CA PHE A 18 18.28 -8.49 20.80
C PHE A 18 19.22 -8.21 19.64
N THR A 19 19.63 -6.96 19.46
CA THR A 19 20.41 -6.53 18.30
C THR A 19 21.77 -5.98 18.71
N ILE A 20 22.79 -6.36 17.95
CA ILE A 20 24.15 -5.84 18.03
C ILE A 20 24.43 -5.15 16.70
N SER A 21 24.64 -3.84 16.76
CA SER A 21 24.82 -2.98 15.59
C SER A 21 26.15 -2.23 15.67
N ASN A 22 26.59 -1.65 14.55
CA ASN A 22 27.88 -0.97 14.41
C ASN A 22 29.10 -1.85 14.70
N LEU A 23 28.97 -3.17 14.53
CA LEU A 23 30.09 -4.09 14.63
C LEU A 23 31.08 -3.81 13.50
N LYS A 24 32.36 -3.67 13.86
CA LYS A 24 33.43 -3.40 12.90
C LYS A 24 34.52 -4.45 13.03
N GLU A 25 34.98 -4.95 11.89
CA GLU A 25 36.24 -5.68 11.77
C GLU A 25 37.22 -4.78 11.00
N ALA A 26 38.20 -4.23 11.71
CA ALA A 26 39.02 -3.10 11.26
C ALA A 26 38.14 -1.91 10.79
N ASN A 27 38.03 -1.70 9.48
CA ASN A 27 37.24 -0.62 8.87
C ASN A 27 35.97 -1.12 8.16
N ARG A 28 35.62 -2.40 8.27
CA ARG A 28 34.44 -2.98 7.61
C ARG A 28 33.29 -3.11 8.59
N ASP A 29 32.15 -2.56 8.20
CA ASP A 29 30.87 -2.69 8.91
C ASP A 29 30.31 -4.11 8.68
N LEU A 30 30.04 -4.82 9.78
CA LEU A 30 29.57 -6.21 9.77
C LEU A 30 28.04 -6.33 9.67
N GLY A 31 27.32 -5.20 9.62
CA GLY A 31 25.86 -5.16 9.53
C GLY A 31 25.19 -5.16 10.91
N ILE A 32 24.01 -5.77 10.99
CA ILE A 32 23.26 -5.97 12.23
C ILE A 32 23.26 -7.47 12.52
N ILE A 33 23.71 -7.85 13.71
CA ILE A 33 23.51 -9.20 14.24
C ILE A 33 22.30 -9.15 15.15
N SER A 34 21.38 -10.10 15.02
CA SER A 34 20.23 -10.19 15.90
C SER A 34 20.10 -11.59 16.49
N ILE A 35 19.68 -11.67 17.74
CA ILE A 35 19.61 -12.90 18.52
C ILE A 35 18.24 -12.99 19.17
N LYS A 36 17.55 -14.12 19.01
CA LYS A 36 16.26 -14.41 19.65
C LYS A 36 16.37 -15.63 20.55
N SER A 37 16.10 -15.44 21.83
CA SER A 37 16.00 -16.49 22.87
C SER A 37 17.07 -17.59 22.81
N GLY A 38 18.33 -17.22 22.53
CA GLY A 38 19.51 -18.08 22.68
C GLY A 38 19.75 -19.15 21.60
N SER A 39 18.81 -19.37 20.67
CA SER A 39 18.93 -20.42 19.65
C SER A 39 18.93 -19.89 18.21
N GLU A 40 18.34 -18.73 17.96
CA GLU A 40 18.27 -18.16 16.61
C GLU A 40 19.17 -16.93 16.50
N VAL A 41 20.10 -17.00 15.55
CA VAL A 41 21.07 -15.95 15.26
C VAL A 41 20.97 -15.60 13.80
N CYS A 42 20.78 -14.31 13.53
CA CYS A 42 20.55 -13.79 12.21
C CYS A 42 21.54 -12.66 11.92
N GLN A 43 22.16 -12.69 10.75
CA GLN A 43 22.97 -11.62 10.20
C GLN A 43 22.14 -10.85 9.17
N TYR A 44 22.01 -9.54 9.35
CA TYR A 44 21.33 -8.64 8.42
C TYR A 44 22.32 -7.66 7.81
N GLU A 45 22.35 -7.57 6.49
CA GLU A 45 22.94 -6.43 5.78
C GLU A 45 21.82 -5.54 5.26
N VAL A 46 21.88 -4.25 5.58
CA VAL A 46 20.93 -3.25 5.08
C VAL A 46 21.56 -2.50 3.93
N ALA A 47 21.06 -2.75 2.71
CA ALA A 47 21.54 -2.17 1.47
C ALA A 47 20.37 -1.52 0.72
N CYS A 48 19.89 -0.40 1.27
CA CYS A 48 18.83 0.39 0.69
C CYS A 48 19.45 1.52 -0.15
N SER A 49 19.12 1.57 -1.44
CA SER A 49 19.46 2.70 -2.29
C SER A 49 18.18 3.27 -2.90
N LEU A 50 18.07 4.60 -2.87
CA LEU A 50 17.04 5.35 -3.60
C LEU A 50 17.36 5.43 -5.11
N THR A 51 18.63 5.22 -5.48
CA THR A 51 19.09 5.21 -6.87
C THR A 51 19.46 3.78 -7.31
N ASN A 52 18.83 3.31 -8.38
CA ASN A 52 18.68 1.90 -8.80
C ASN A 52 19.96 1.21 -9.36
N ASN A 53 21.03 1.04 -8.59
CA ASN A 53 22.18 0.20 -9.01
C ASN A 53 22.35 -1.06 -8.14
N ALA A 54 21.29 -1.86 -8.02
CA ALA A 54 21.27 -3.06 -7.18
C ALA A 54 21.97 -4.31 -7.78
N GLN A 55 22.32 -4.28 -9.07
CA GLN A 55 22.84 -5.46 -9.78
C GLN A 55 24.35 -5.66 -9.56
N ASP A 56 25.13 -4.59 -9.65
CA ASP A 56 26.56 -4.58 -9.27
C ASP A 56 26.77 -4.66 -7.76
N SER A 57 25.74 -4.34 -6.97
CA SER A 57 25.82 -4.41 -5.51
C SER A 57 25.66 -5.83 -4.96
N ALA A 58 24.97 -6.74 -5.65
CA ALA A 58 24.66 -8.07 -5.10
C ALA A 58 25.92 -8.91 -4.88
N ASP A 59 26.74 -9.09 -5.91
CA ASP A 59 28.00 -9.87 -5.83
C ASP A 59 28.97 -9.24 -4.82
N ARG A 60 28.99 -7.90 -4.77
CA ARG A 60 29.78 -7.14 -3.81
C ARG A 60 29.31 -7.38 -2.37
N ILE A 61 28.00 -7.29 -2.10
CA ILE A 61 27.43 -7.55 -0.77
C ILE A 61 27.74 -8.98 -0.34
N ILE A 62 27.53 -9.96 -1.22
CA ILE A 62 27.79 -11.38 -0.92
C ILE A 62 29.28 -11.57 -0.57
N SER A 63 30.18 -11.13 -1.44
CA SER A 63 31.62 -11.31 -1.25
C SER A 63 32.20 -10.54 -0.06
N GLU A 64 31.73 -9.32 0.21
CA GLU A 64 32.24 -8.47 1.29
C GLU A 64 31.63 -8.80 2.66
N LYS A 65 30.34 -9.18 2.72
CA LYS A 65 29.58 -9.31 3.98
C LYS A 65 29.25 -10.75 4.38
N PHE A 66 28.94 -11.62 3.42
CA PHE A 66 28.42 -12.96 3.71
C PHE A 66 29.43 -14.09 3.46
N SER A 67 30.36 -13.90 2.51
CA SER A 67 31.36 -14.89 2.12
C SER A 67 32.78 -14.55 2.62
N ASN A 68 32.98 -13.37 3.19
CA ASN A 68 34.29 -12.95 3.68
C ASN A 68 34.68 -13.72 4.96
N LYS A 69 35.75 -14.51 4.89
CA LYS A 69 36.24 -15.34 6.01
C LYS A 69 36.56 -14.53 7.28
N ARG A 70 37.06 -13.30 7.16
CA ARG A 70 37.36 -12.45 8.33
C ARG A 70 36.08 -11.98 9.01
N VAL A 71 35.09 -11.56 8.22
CA VAL A 71 33.76 -11.18 8.72
C VAL A 71 33.09 -12.35 9.43
N GLN A 72 33.09 -13.54 8.80
CA GLN A 72 32.50 -14.74 9.39
C GLN A 72 33.20 -15.15 10.69
N LYS A 73 34.54 -15.02 10.77
CA LYS A 73 35.29 -15.27 12.02
C LYS A 73 34.98 -14.26 13.11
N ALA A 74 34.89 -12.97 12.76
CA ALA A 74 34.54 -11.91 13.71
C ALA A 74 33.13 -12.12 14.27
N ILE A 75 32.15 -12.40 13.40
CA ILE A 75 30.78 -12.76 13.78
C ILE A 75 30.81 -13.97 14.72
N ALA A 76 31.49 -15.06 14.34
CA ALA A 76 31.58 -16.25 15.18
C ALA A 76 32.15 -15.95 16.57
N GLY A 77 33.14 -15.04 16.68
CA GLY A 77 33.67 -14.57 17.96
C GLY A 77 32.65 -13.78 18.80
N TYR A 78 31.86 -12.89 18.20
CA TYR A 78 30.75 -12.21 18.90
C TYR A 78 29.64 -13.18 19.33
N MET A 79 29.54 -14.32 18.65
CA MET A 79 28.57 -15.37 18.95
C MET A 79 29.10 -16.41 19.95
N GLU A 80 30.38 -16.32 20.35
CA GLU A 80 31.00 -17.26 21.28
C GLU A 80 30.31 -17.14 22.67
N GLY A 81 29.50 -18.14 23.01
CA GLY A 81 28.65 -18.14 24.22
C GLY A 81 27.15 -18.31 23.94
N PHE A 82 26.72 -18.16 22.68
CA PHE A 82 25.34 -18.45 22.27
C PHE A 82 25.26 -19.86 21.67
N LYS A 83 24.22 -20.64 22.04
CA LYS A 83 24.01 -22.03 21.58
C LYS A 83 23.37 -22.10 20.18
N ALA A 84 23.78 -21.23 19.27
CA ALA A 84 23.25 -21.24 17.91
C ALA A 84 24.04 -22.22 17.04
N SER A 85 23.33 -23.13 16.38
CA SER A 85 23.93 -24.11 15.47
C SER A 85 24.26 -23.50 14.11
N GLU A 86 23.47 -22.53 13.64
CA GLU A 86 23.62 -21.89 12.34
C GLU A 86 23.21 -20.40 12.39
N ILE A 87 23.82 -19.61 11.51
CA ILE A 87 23.53 -18.18 11.34
C ILE A 87 22.68 -18.01 10.09
N LYS A 88 21.44 -17.55 10.25
CA LYS A 88 20.58 -17.18 9.14
C LYS A 88 21.04 -15.86 8.53
N LYS A 89 21.02 -15.74 7.21
CA LYS A 89 21.52 -14.56 6.50
C LYS A 89 20.38 -13.85 5.80
N PHE A 90 20.29 -12.56 6.03
CA PHE A 90 19.27 -11.70 5.46
C PHE A 90 19.90 -10.47 4.81
N VAL A 91 19.35 -10.06 3.67
CA VAL A 91 19.66 -8.77 3.06
C VAL A 91 18.40 -7.94 2.95
N VAL A 92 18.46 -6.70 3.44
CA VAL A 92 17.35 -5.75 3.38
C VAL A 92 17.58 -4.80 2.21
N LEU A 93 16.71 -4.87 1.21
CA LEU A 93 16.84 -4.14 -0.07
C LEU A 93 15.64 -3.22 -0.32
N SER A 94 15.85 -2.17 -1.13
CA SER A 94 14.75 -1.33 -1.64
C SER A 94 13.88 -2.09 -2.67
N ASN A 95 12.74 -1.52 -3.06
CA ASN A 95 11.69 -2.21 -3.82
C ASN A 95 12.09 -2.70 -5.21
N ASN A 96 13.12 -2.10 -5.82
CA ASN A 96 13.49 -2.36 -7.21
C ASN A 96 14.58 -3.43 -7.30
N VAL A 97 14.25 -4.65 -6.88
CA VAL A 97 15.16 -5.81 -7.02
C VAL A 97 14.75 -6.61 -8.25
N ASN A 98 15.69 -6.80 -9.19
CA ASN A 98 15.46 -7.65 -10.35
C ASN A 98 15.52 -9.15 -9.97
N GLN A 99 14.92 -10.01 -10.81
CA GLN A 99 14.88 -11.46 -10.56
C GLN A 99 16.28 -12.10 -10.48
N ASN A 100 17.25 -11.58 -11.22
CA ASN A 100 18.62 -12.09 -11.21
C ASN A 100 19.30 -11.89 -9.85
N THR A 101 19.13 -10.71 -9.24
CA THR A 101 19.63 -10.41 -7.90
C THR A 101 18.94 -11.29 -6.86
N ILE A 102 17.61 -11.51 -6.99
CA ILE A 102 16.88 -12.43 -6.11
C ILE A 102 17.48 -13.84 -6.17
N LYS A 103 17.71 -14.34 -7.38
CA LYS A 103 18.30 -15.66 -7.59
C LYS A 103 19.70 -15.76 -6.98
N LYS A 104 20.57 -14.77 -7.21
CA LYS A 104 21.95 -14.74 -6.66
C LYS A 104 22.00 -14.84 -5.14
N PHE A 105 21.12 -14.11 -4.43
CA PHE A 105 21.06 -14.19 -2.97
C PHE A 105 20.53 -15.55 -2.51
N SER A 106 19.47 -16.06 -3.16
CA SER A 106 18.89 -17.38 -2.86
C SER A 106 19.91 -18.51 -3.04
N ASP A 107 20.70 -18.48 -4.12
CA ASP A 107 21.75 -19.48 -4.40
C ASP A 107 22.86 -19.50 -3.33
N ASN A 108 22.96 -18.43 -2.52
CA ASN A 108 23.91 -18.30 -1.41
C ASN A 108 23.26 -18.46 -0.02
N ASN A 109 22.02 -18.97 0.05
CA ASN A 109 21.23 -19.11 1.28
C ASN A 109 21.05 -17.76 2.02
N ILE A 110 20.82 -16.68 1.28
CA ILE A 110 20.54 -15.34 1.82
C ILE A 110 19.10 -14.98 1.48
N GLU A 111 18.29 -14.74 2.51
CA GLU A 111 16.90 -14.33 2.35
C GLU A 111 16.78 -12.82 2.14
N ILE A 112 15.88 -12.41 1.25
CA ILE A 112 15.66 -11.00 0.94
C ILE A 112 14.45 -10.49 1.69
N ILE A 113 14.64 -9.39 2.41
CA ILE A 113 13.58 -8.62 3.04
C ILE A 113 13.45 -7.30 2.30
N LYS A 114 12.23 -6.96 1.88
CA LYS A 114 11.97 -5.65 1.28
C LYS A 114 11.85 -4.59 2.37
N PHE A 115 12.61 -3.50 2.19
CA PHE A 115 12.61 -2.38 3.13
C PHE A 115 11.25 -1.69 3.23
N GLU A 116 10.45 -1.67 2.16
CA GLU A 116 9.07 -1.13 2.21
C GLU A 116 8.22 -1.82 3.29
N ASN A 117 8.36 -3.14 3.42
CA ASN A 117 7.56 -3.92 4.36
C ASN A 117 8.02 -3.63 5.80
N VAL A 118 9.33 -3.57 6.01
CA VAL A 118 9.93 -3.17 7.29
C VAL A 118 9.44 -1.78 7.69
N LEU A 119 9.52 -0.81 6.78
CA LEU A 119 9.12 0.56 7.05
C LEU A 119 7.61 0.66 7.30
N ALA A 120 6.78 -0.04 6.53
CA ALA A 120 5.34 -0.09 6.72
C ALA A 120 4.96 -0.67 8.08
N ASP A 121 5.60 -1.77 8.50
CA ASP A 121 5.38 -2.40 9.81
C ASP A 121 5.81 -1.49 10.95
N VAL A 122 6.97 -0.84 10.83
CA VAL A 122 7.43 0.16 11.81
C VAL A 122 6.41 1.29 11.90
N MET A 123 6.02 1.90 10.77
CA MET A 123 5.04 2.99 10.75
C MET A 123 3.71 2.59 11.37
N LYS A 124 3.20 1.37 11.13
CA LYS A 124 1.99 0.86 11.78
C LYS A 124 2.16 0.77 13.29
N GLY A 125 3.30 0.25 13.76
CA GLY A 125 3.60 0.01 15.17
C GLY A 125 4.03 1.22 16.00
N LEU A 126 4.33 2.37 15.38
CA LEU A 126 4.64 3.61 16.12
C LEU A 126 3.41 4.07 16.91
N ASP A 127 3.58 4.30 18.20
CA ASP A 127 2.57 4.90 19.09
C ASP A 127 2.95 6.36 19.43
N MET A 128 2.29 6.98 20.40
CA MET A 128 2.59 8.36 20.86
C MET A 128 3.64 8.44 21.98
N GLN A 129 4.27 7.32 22.37
CA GLN A 129 5.28 7.33 23.42
C GLN A 129 6.57 8.02 22.94
N TYR A 130 7.34 8.60 23.85
CA TYR A 130 8.58 9.25 23.46
C TYR A 130 9.65 8.21 23.05
N TYR A 131 10.06 8.26 21.78
CA TYR A 131 11.21 7.49 21.28
C TYR A 131 12.47 8.34 21.37
N LYS A 132 13.48 7.83 22.11
CA LYS A 132 14.81 8.47 22.24
C LYS A 132 15.60 8.49 20.93
N ASN A 133 15.34 7.54 20.03
CA ASN A 133 16.03 7.45 18.75
C ASN A 133 15.48 8.51 17.79
N ASP A 134 16.32 9.44 17.34
CA ASP A 134 15.91 10.58 16.50
C ASP A 134 15.31 10.17 15.15
N VAL A 135 15.77 9.05 14.57
CA VAL A 135 15.21 8.51 13.31
C VAL A 135 13.79 8.03 13.54
N ILE A 136 13.58 7.23 14.59
CA ILE A 136 12.25 6.72 14.95
C ILE A 136 11.32 7.86 15.39
N ARG A 137 11.85 8.83 16.13
CA ARG A 137 11.13 10.04 16.53
C ARG A 137 10.70 10.85 15.31
N SER A 138 11.56 11.00 14.31
CA SER A 138 11.22 11.69 13.06
C SER A 138 10.09 10.97 12.31
N LEU A 139 10.13 9.65 12.21
CA LEU A 139 9.04 8.85 11.64
C LEU A 139 7.73 9.02 12.43
N GLN A 140 7.81 9.08 13.76
CA GLN A 140 6.65 9.31 14.62
C GLN A 140 6.03 10.70 14.39
N LEU A 141 6.86 11.74 14.28
CA LEU A 141 6.40 13.09 13.95
C LEU A 141 5.74 13.12 12.57
N MET A 142 6.32 12.44 11.59
CA MET A 142 5.71 12.28 10.26
C MET A 142 4.34 11.62 10.36
N LYS A 143 4.22 10.50 11.10
CA LYS A 143 2.95 9.78 11.27
C LYS A 143 1.87 10.63 11.95
N TYR A 144 2.19 11.30 13.06
CA TYR A 144 1.15 11.90 13.91
C TYR A 144 0.93 13.39 13.66
N ILE A 145 1.92 14.12 13.17
CA ILE A 145 1.80 15.55 12.90
C ILE A 145 1.53 15.76 11.43
N PHE A 146 2.39 15.25 10.56
CA PHE A 146 2.24 15.47 9.12
C PHE A 146 0.98 14.79 8.58
N MET A 147 0.79 13.49 8.87
CA MET A 147 -0.38 12.77 8.36
C MET A 147 -1.72 13.19 9.01
N SER A 148 -1.70 13.90 10.16
CA SER A 148 -2.92 14.45 10.73
C SER A 148 -3.52 15.60 9.90
N ASN A 149 -2.70 16.25 9.08
CA ASN A 149 -3.17 17.30 8.18
C ASN A 149 -3.51 16.69 6.82
N SER A 150 -4.81 16.46 6.60
CA SER A 150 -5.32 15.84 5.38
C SER A 150 -4.96 16.61 4.10
N LYS A 151 -4.86 17.95 4.17
CA LYS A 151 -4.46 18.77 3.02
C LYS A 151 -3.01 18.50 2.62
N ASN A 152 -2.09 18.54 3.60
CA ASN A 152 -0.67 18.29 3.32
C ASN A 152 -0.44 16.89 2.74
N VAL A 153 -1.18 15.89 3.21
CA VAL A 153 -1.13 14.53 2.67
C VAL A 153 -1.68 14.50 1.23
N ALA A 154 -2.80 15.16 0.97
CA ALA A 154 -3.40 15.22 -0.36
C ALA A 154 -2.47 15.89 -1.37
N ASP A 155 -1.86 17.02 -1.00
CA ASP A 155 -0.91 17.75 -1.85
C ASP A 155 0.31 16.86 -2.19
N LEU A 156 0.87 16.16 -1.20
CA LEU A 156 1.99 15.23 -1.42
C LEU A 156 1.65 14.07 -2.37
N LEU A 157 0.42 13.55 -2.31
CA LEU A 157 -0.03 12.48 -3.21
C LEU A 157 -0.26 12.95 -4.66
N ILE A 158 -0.54 14.24 -4.85
CA ILE A 158 -0.80 14.82 -6.17
C ILE A 158 0.50 15.30 -6.83
N ASP A 159 1.43 15.87 -6.05
CA ASP A 159 2.62 16.56 -6.54
C ASP A 159 3.82 15.60 -6.75
N ASN A 160 3.81 14.87 -7.87
CA ASN A 160 4.94 14.09 -8.42
C ASN A 160 5.46 12.90 -7.58
N VAL A 161 4.94 12.64 -6.38
CA VAL A 161 5.34 11.45 -5.58
C VAL A 161 4.79 10.16 -6.15
N MET A 162 3.54 10.18 -6.61
CA MET A 162 2.89 9.02 -7.24
C MET A 162 2.68 9.24 -8.74
N SER A 163 3.00 8.23 -9.54
CA SER A 163 2.63 8.21 -10.96
C SER A 163 1.10 8.23 -11.11
N GLN A 164 0.60 8.50 -12.32
CA GLN A 164 -0.84 8.43 -12.58
C GLN A 164 -1.42 7.03 -12.31
N SER A 165 -0.68 5.97 -12.66
CA SER A 165 -1.08 4.58 -12.34
C SER A 165 -1.06 4.34 -10.84
N GLY A 166 0.00 4.75 -10.14
CA GLY A 166 0.10 4.60 -8.68
C GLY A 166 -1.03 5.32 -7.93
N ARG A 167 -1.44 6.50 -8.40
CA ARG A 167 -2.62 7.21 -7.87
C ARG A 167 -3.91 6.43 -8.09
N SER A 168 -4.09 5.81 -9.26
CA SER A 168 -5.25 4.98 -9.55
C SER A 168 -5.32 3.76 -8.63
N ASP A 169 -4.19 3.06 -8.47
CA ASP A 169 -4.11 1.88 -7.61
C ASP A 169 -4.34 2.25 -6.14
N PHE A 170 -3.75 3.35 -5.68
CA PHE A 170 -3.99 3.88 -4.33
C PHE A 170 -5.47 4.19 -4.08
N MET A 171 -6.15 4.88 -5.01
CA MET A 171 -7.56 5.20 -4.87
C MET A 171 -8.44 3.95 -4.87
N LYS A 172 -8.09 2.93 -5.67
CA LYS A 172 -8.79 1.65 -5.67
C LYS A 172 -8.68 0.96 -4.31
N GLU A 173 -7.47 0.79 -3.79
CA GLU A 173 -7.21 0.19 -2.46
C GLU A 173 -7.91 0.95 -1.32
N LEU A 174 -7.98 2.28 -1.43
CA LEU A 174 -8.66 3.13 -0.44
C LEU A 174 -10.19 2.93 -0.46
N LEU A 175 -10.78 2.84 -1.66
CA LEU A 175 -12.23 2.62 -1.84
C LEU A 175 -12.65 1.16 -1.61
N GLU A 176 -11.71 0.22 -1.51
CA GLU A 176 -12.01 -1.14 -1.06
C GLU A 176 -12.24 -1.24 0.46
N LYS A 177 -11.98 -0.16 1.23
CA LYS A 177 -12.24 -0.13 2.68
C LYS A 177 -13.67 0.32 2.97
N ASP A 178 -14.46 -0.55 3.61
CA ASP A 178 -15.88 -0.33 3.91
C ASP A 178 -16.16 0.98 4.66
N ASP A 179 -15.33 1.31 5.65
CA ASP A 179 -15.49 2.55 6.42
C ASP A 179 -15.27 3.80 5.56
N ILE A 180 -14.33 3.76 4.62
CA ILE A 180 -14.10 4.84 3.66
C ILE A 180 -15.28 4.96 2.71
N MET A 181 -15.78 3.83 2.19
CA MET A 181 -16.97 3.83 1.33
C MET A 181 -18.20 4.38 2.04
N ARG A 182 -18.36 4.08 3.33
CA ARG A 182 -19.43 4.63 4.15
C ARG A 182 -19.31 6.15 4.29
N GLU A 183 -18.13 6.68 4.59
CA GLU A 183 -17.93 8.13 4.71
C GLU A 183 -18.01 8.86 3.37
N PHE A 184 -17.54 8.25 2.28
CA PHE A 184 -17.68 8.78 0.92
C PHE A 184 -19.15 8.94 0.53
N ARG A 185 -20.00 7.95 0.86
CA ARG A 185 -21.45 8.01 0.60
C ARG A 185 -22.15 9.13 1.36
N LYS A 186 -21.75 9.40 2.61
CA LYS A 186 -22.36 10.43 3.45
C LYS A 186 -22.02 11.85 3.00
N THR A 187 -20.78 12.08 2.58
CA THR A 187 -20.22 13.44 2.49
C THR A 187 -20.43 14.08 1.11
N ASN A 188 -20.77 13.30 0.07
CA ASN A 188 -20.51 13.71 -1.32
C ASN A 188 -21.67 13.45 -2.31
N GLN A 189 -22.93 13.67 -1.93
CA GLN A 189 -24.03 13.54 -2.92
C GLN A 189 -23.89 14.53 -4.09
N GLU A 190 -23.43 15.76 -3.83
CA GLU A 190 -23.15 16.77 -4.86
C GLU A 190 -21.96 16.37 -5.74
N ARG A 191 -20.86 15.90 -5.14
CA ARG A 191 -19.71 15.41 -5.92
C ARG A 191 -20.00 14.12 -6.67
N LEU A 192 -20.84 13.22 -6.15
CA LEU A 192 -21.36 12.07 -6.89
C LEU A 192 -22.14 12.54 -8.12
N THR A 193 -22.91 13.62 -8.00
CA THR A 193 -23.61 14.22 -9.13
C THR A 193 -22.63 14.78 -10.16
N GLU A 194 -21.56 15.45 -9.73
CA GLU A 194 -20.49 15.92 -10.63
C GLU A 194 -19.72 14.79 -11.30
N ILE A 195 -19.34 13.75 -10.55
CA ILE A 195 -18.71 12.54 -11.07
C ILE A 195 -19.62 11.94 -12.12
N LEU A 196 -20.90 11.72 -11.81
CA LEU A 196 -21.88 11.20 -12.77
C LEU A 196 -21.96 12.10 -13.99
N LYS A 197 -22.10 13.44 -13.86
CA LYS A 197 -22.10 14.38 -14.99
C LYS A 197 -20.91 14.20 -15.92
N HIS A 198 -19.72 13.93 -15.38
CA HIS A 198 -18.50 13.72 -16.17
C HIS A 198 -18.31 12.27 -16.63
N SER A 199 -18.93 11.29 -15.96
CA SER A 199 -18.93 9.87 -16.29
C SER A 199 -20.00 9.49 -17.32
N VAL A 200 -21.06 10.28 -17.49
CA VAL A 200 -22.10 10.11 -18.54
C VAL A 200 -21.57 10.55 -19.92
N ARG A 201 -20.33 10.18 -20.27
CA ARG A 201 -19.85 10.31 -21.67
C ARG A 201 -20.52 9.29 -22.58
N ASP A 202 -21.04 8.20 -22.02
CA ASP A 202 -21.85 7.19 -22.71
C ASP A 202 -23.12 6.86 -21.90
N PRO A 203 -24.26 7.47 -22.26
CA PRO A 203 -25.55 7.21 -21.60
C PRO A 203 -25.99 5.75 -21.65
N LYS A 204 -25.61 4.97 -22.68
CA LYS A 204 -26.00 3.56 -22.79
C LYS A 204 -25.28 2.71 -21.76
N LYS A 205 -23.97 2.90 -21.63
CA LYS A 205 -23.16 2.21 -20.62
C LYS A 205 -23.61 2.53 -19.19
N LEU A 206 -24.02 3.77 -18.93
CA LEU A 206 -24.60 4.14 -17.63
C LEU A 206 -25.93 3.42 -17.37
N ALA A 207 -26.80 3.32 -18.37
CA ALA A 207 -28.06 2.60 -18.26
C ALA A 207 -27.84 1.11 -17.99
N GLU A 208 -26.87 0.49 -18.68
CA GLU A 208 -26.48 -0.90 -18.46
C GLU A 208 -25.93 -1.14 -17.04
N MET A 209 -25.05 -0.27 -16.55
CA MET A 209 -24.54 -0.36 -15.17
C MET A 209 -25.66 -0.18 -14.13
N LEU A 210 -26.58 0.75 -14.37
CA LEU A 210 -27.73 0.94 -13.49
C LEU A 210 -28.62 -0.30 -13.46
N GLU A 211 -28.84 -0.94 -14.60
CA GLU A 211 -29.67 -2.13 -14.71
C GLU A 211 -29.05 -3.38 -14.06
N ASN A 212 -27.75 -3.59 -14.30
CA ASN A 212 -27.07 -4.85 -13.97
C ASN A 212 -26.36 -4.81 -12.61
N ASP A 213 -25.77 -3.68 -12.24
CA ASP A 213 -24.84 -3.59 -11.10
C ASP A 213 -25.41 -2.77 -9.92
N VAL A 214 -26.29 -1.79 -10.19
CA VAL A 214 -26.80 -0.87 -9.15
C VAL A 214 -28.22 -1.21 -8.69
N LEU A 215 -29.15 -1.44 -9.63
CA LEU A 215 -30.55 -1.69 -9.32
C LEU A 215 -30.83 -3.19 -9.25
N ASN A 216 -31.07 -3.69 -8.04
CA ASN A 216 -31.60 -5.04 -7.88
C ASN A 216 -33.10 -5.09 -8.23
N ARG A 217 -33.66 -6.30 -8.35
CA ARG A 217 -35.09 -6.50 -8.71
C ARG A 217 -36.06 -5.74 -7.81
N LYS A 218 -35.73 -5.51 -6.54
CA LYS A 218 -36.59 -4.80 -5.57
C LYS A 218 -36.51 -3.28 -5.74
N THR A 219 -35.32 -2.74 -5.98
CA THR A 219 -35.11 -1.29 -6.11
C THR A 219 -35.44 -0.77 -7.50
N ARG A 220 -35.40 -1.62 -8.53
CA ARG A 220 -35.72 -1.27 -9.93
C ARG A 220 -37.11 -0.66 -10.10
N LYS A 221 -38.14 -1.25 -9.48
CA LYS A 221 -39.52 -0.75 -9.57
C LYS A 221 -39.67 0.64 -8.92
N THR A 222 -39.09 0.82 -7.74
CA THR A 222 -39.10 2.09 -6.99
C THR A 222 -38.32 3.18 -7.72
N PHE A 223 -37.20 2.82 -8.35
CA PHE A 223 -36.43 3.74 -9.19
C PHE A 223 -37.23 4.21 -10.40
N LEU A 224 -37.82 3.28 -11.15
CA LEU A 224 -38.62 3.61 -12.34
C LEU A 224 -39.87 4.43 -11.99
N SER A 225 -40.56 4.13 -10.89
CA SER A 225 -41.71 4.94 -10.45
C SER A 225 -41.27 6.36 -10.11
N SER A 226 -40.17 6.52 -9.38
CA SER A 226 -39.62 7.84 -9.04
C SER A 226 -39.14 8.62 -10.27
N LEU A 227 -38.58 7.93 -11.27
CA LEU A 227 -38.14 8.51 -12.54
C LEU A 227 -39.34 8.99 -13.37
N LEU A 228 -40.38 8.17 -13.50
CA LEU A 228 -41.63 8.51 -14.18
C LEU A 228 -42.39 9.62 -13.46
N GLU A 229 -42.17 9.80 -12.16
CA GLU A 229 -42.79 10.87 -11.40
C GLU A 229 -42.19 12.26 -11.69
N GLN A 230 -41.03 12.32 -12.34
CA GLN A 230 -40.39 13.58 -12.70
C GLN A 230 -41.21 14.34 -13.75
N LYS A 231 -41.41 15.65 -13.52
CA LYS A 231 -42.32 16.52 -14.29
C LYS A 231 -42.13 16.45 -15.82
N LYS A 232 -40.88 16.34 -16.30
CA LYS A 232 -40.56 16.28 -17.73
C LYS A 232 -40.83 14.89 -18.34
N MET A 233 -40.58 13.81 -17.60
CA MET A 233 -40.85 12.44 -18.05
C MET A 233 -42.36 12.13 -18.08
N LYS A 234 -43.15 12.66 -17.13
CA LYS A 234 -44.63 12.56 -17.19
C LYS A 234 -45.21 13.14 -18.48
N LYS A 235 -44.61 14.22 -19.00
CA LYS A 235 -45.06 14.89 -20.23
C LYS A 235 -44.77 14.01 -21.45
N LEU A 236 -43.53 13.54 -21.59
CA LEU A 236 -43.11 12.64 -22.69
C LEU A 236 -43.88 11.31 -22.68
N TYR A 237 -44.07 10.69 -21.52
CA TYR A 237 -44.82 9.44 -21.42
C TYR A 237 -46.29 9.63 -21.83
N ARG A 238 -46.91 10.76 -21.47
CA ARG A 238 -48.27 11.10 -21.91
C ARG A 238 -48.33 11.43 -23.41
N GLU A 239 -47.27 11.95 -24.01
CA GLU A 239 -47.23 12.27 -25.43
C GLU A 239 -47.01 11.02 -26.30
N GLU A 240 -46.19 10.06 -25.85
CA GLU A 240 -45.91 8.82 -26.60
C GLU A 240 -46.89 7.67 -26.33
N PHE A 241 -47.48 7.59 -25.13
CA PHE A 241 -48.31 6.45 -24.69
C PHE A 241 -49.75 6.81 -24.29
N ALA A 242 -50.19 8.07 -24.45
CA ALA A 242 -51.63 8.33 -24.40
C ALA A 242 -52.30 7.57 -25.53
N GLU A 243 -53.21 6.66 -25.17
CA GLU A 243 -54.03 5.86 -26.08
C GLU A 243 -54.48 6.71 -27.26
N LYS A 244 -54.12 6.29 -28.49
CA LYS A 244 -54.80 6.75 -29.70
C LYS A 244 -56.28 6.57 -29.43
N LYS A 245 -57.01 7.67 -29.21
CA LYS A 245 -58.45 7.66 -28.92
C LYS A 245 -59.09 6.64 -29.84
N ALA A 246 -59.67 5.59 -29.26
CA ALA A 246 -60.46 4.62 -30.00
C ALA A 246 -61.40 5.40 -30.92
N GLU A 247 -61.31 5.14 -32.23
CA GLU A 247 -62.20 5.75 -33.21
C GLU A 247 -63.63 5.53 -32.71
N ARG A 248 -64.37 6.62 -32.52
CA ARG A 248 -65.78 6.53 -32.12
C ARG A 248 -66.49 5.79 -33.25
N PRO A 249 -67.16 4.65 -32.98
CA PRO A 249 -67.85 3.94 -34.04
C PRO A 249 -68.91 4.85 -34.66
N LEU A 250 -68.96 4.86 -35.99
CA LEU A 250 -69.83 5.68 -36.85
C LEU A 250 -71.35 5.44 -36.66
N ASN A 251 -71.76 4.60 -35.71
CA ASN A 251 -73.16 4.32 -35.38
C ASN A 251 -73.87 5.45 -34.60
N ARG A 252 -73.41 6.69 -34.73
CA ARG A 252 -74.12 7.88 -34.24
C ARG A 252 -74.41 8.92 -35.32
N PHE A 253 -74.19 8.58 -36.60
CA PHE A 253 -74.46 9.50 -37.71
C PHE A 253 -75.49 9.00 -38.73
N PHE A 254 -76.12 7.84 -38.51
CA PHE A 254 -77.28 7.37 -39.27
C PHE A 254 -78.32 6.79 -38.34
#